data_AF-A0A3B8YNC6-F1
#
_entry.id   AF-A0A3B8YNC6-F1
#
_cell.length_a   1.000
_cell.length_b   1.000
_cell.length_c   1.000
_cell.angle_alpha   90.00
_cell.angle_beta   90.00
_cell.angle_gamma   90.00
#
_symmetry.space_group_name_H-M   'P 1'
#
loop_
_entity.id
_entity.type
_entity.pdbx_description
1 polymer ?
#
loop_
_entity_poly.entity_id
_entity_poly.type
_entity_poly.pdbx_seq_one_letter_code
_entity_poly.pdbx_strand_id
1 'polypeptide(L)'
;MEININNRPVQVAEGATILEACRSVGIEVPTLCYLKDVSQNASCGVCVVEVKGAKSLLRSCITQVTEGMEISTNSPRAMQARKVNVELLLANHPQDCLICDRNGNCELQELT
;
A
#
# COMPACT_ATOMS: atom_id res chain seq x y z
N MET A 1 2.30 -20.69 -3.70
CA MET A 1 1.32 -20.14 -4.65
C MET A 1 2.03 -19.23 -5.62
N GLU A 2 1.74 -19.32 -6.92
CA GLU A 2 2.33 -18.47 -7.94
C GLU A 2 1.39 -17.28 -8.24
N ILE A 3 1.95 -16.08 -8.19
CA ILE A 3 1.28 -14.83 -8.54
C ILE A 3 2.15 -13.97 -9.41
N ASN A 4 1.56 -12.92 -9.98
CA ASN A 4 2.28 -11.96 -10.80
C ASN A 4 2.20 -10.56 -10.16
N ILE A 5 3.34 -9.96 -9.84
CA ILE A 5 3.44 -8.59 -9.34
C ILE A 5 4.21 -7.75 -10.36
N ASN A 6 3.58 -6.74 -10.95
CA ASN A 6 4.19 -5.86 -11.95
C ASN A 6 4.86 -6.63 -13.12
N ASN A 7 4.17 -7.65 -13.66
CA ASN A 7 4.66 -8.55 -14.71
C ASN A 7 5.83 -9.46 -14.30
N ARG A 8 6.07 -9.62 -12.99
CA ARG A 8 7.08 -10.56 -12.45
C ARG A 8 6.38 -11.72 -11.75
N PRO A 9 6.64 -12.98 -12.15
CA PRO A 9 6.13 -14.13 -11.42
C PRO A 9 6.83 -14.23 -10.06
N VAL A 10 6.06 -14.48 -9.00
CA VAL A 10 6.52 -14.55 -7.61
C VAL A 10 5.88 -15.75 -6.94
N GLN A 11 6.69 -16.53 -6.22
CA GLN A 11 6.19 -17.56 -5.32
C GLN A 11 6.00 -17.00 -3.93
N VAL A 12 4.81 -17.20 -3.37
CA VAL A 12 4.45 -16.76 -2.01
C VAL A 12 3.81 -17.89 -1.21
N ALA A 13 3.97 -17.79 0.10
CA ALA A 13 3.32 -18.69 1.05
C ALA A 13 1.81 -18.52 1.04
N GLU A 14 1.08 -19.58 1.35
CA GLU A 14 -0.36 -19.54 1.54
C GLU A 14 -0.73 -18.65 2.73
N GLY A 15 -1.81 -17.87 2.58
CA GLY A 15 -2.28 -16.93 3.62
C GLY A 15 -1.52 -15.60 3.68
N ALA A 16 -0.46 -15.40 2.89
CA ALA A 16 0.25 -14.13 2.82
C ALA A 16 -0.65 -13.01 2.28
N THR A 17 -0.47 -11.81 2.81
CA THR A 17 -1.11 -10.59 2.27
C THR A 17 -0.39 -10.10 1.01
N ILE A 18 -1.08 -9.30 0.19
CA ILE A 18 -0.45 -8.66 -0.97
C ILE A 18 0.74 -7.79 -0.54
N LEU A 19 0.65 -7.10 0.60
CA LEU A 19 1.74 -6.28 1.13
C LEU A 19 2.99 -7.12 1.44
N GLU A 20 2.83 -8.26 2.10
CA GLU A 20 3.91 -9.19 2.39
C GLU A 20 4.51 -9.78 1.11
N ALA A 21 3.66 -10.12 0.15
CA ALA A 21 4.08 -10.59 -1.16
C ALA A 21 4.94 -9.53 -1.89
N CYS A 22 4.51 -8.28 -1.93
CA CYS A 22 5.30 -7.19 -2.53
C CYS A 22 6.65 -7.00 -1.82
N ARG A 23 6.66 -7.00 -0.48
CA ARG A 23 7.89 -6.86 0.32
C ARG A 23 8.87 -8.02 0.09
N SER A 24 8.38 -9.24 -0.11
CA SER A 24 9.23 -10.41 -0.35
C SER A 24 10.08 -10.30 -1.62
N VAL A 25 9.67 -9.45 -2.58
CA VAL A 25 10.38 -9.19 -3.83
C VAL A 25 10.96 -7.78 -3.93
N GLY A 26 11.06 -7.07 -2.80
CA GLY A 26 11.62 -5.73 -2.73
C GLY A 26 10.76 -4.65 -3.38
N ILE A 27 9.46 -4.89 -3.57
CA ILE A 27 8.51 -3.87 -4.03
C ILE A 27 7.91 -3.21 -2.80
N GLU A 28 8.23 -1.93 -2.61
CA GLU A 28 7.66 -1.14 -1.53
C GLU A 28 6.26 -0.62 -1.91
N VAL A 29 5.29 -0.96 -1.06
CA VAL A 29 3.96 -0.37 -1.10
C VAL A 29 3.81 0.47 0.16
N PRO A 30 3.50 1.77 0.02
CA PRO A 30 3.48 2.67 1.17
C PRO A 30 2.34 2.34 2.13
N THR A 31 2.62 2.49 3.43
CA THR A 31 1.67 2.21 4.50
C THR A 31 1.85 3.23 5.62
N LEU A 32 0.73 3.75 6.15
CA LEU A 32 0.76 4.62 7.32
C LEU A 32 0.15 3.96 8.58
N CYS A 33 -0.95 3.21 8.42
CA CYS A 33 -1.65 2.60 9.55
C CYS A 33 -1.29 1.13 9.82
N TYR A 34 -0.56 0.48 8.90
CA TYR A 34 -0.16 -0.92 9.05
C TYR A 34 1.09 -0.99 9.92
N LEU A 35 1.01 -1.83 10.95
CA LEU A 35 2.14 -2.20 11.79
C LEU A 35 2.13 -3.72 11.94
N LYS A 36 3.21 -4.37 11.52
CA LYS A 36 3.32 -5.84 11.56
C LYS A 36 3.03 -6.33 12.98
N ASP A 37 2.20 -7.37 13.09
CA ASP A 37 1.80 -8.01 14.34
C ASP A 37 1.00 -7.14 15.33
N VAL A 38 0.67 -5.89 14.97
CA VAL A 38 -0.03 -4.94 15.86
C VAL A 38 -1.27 -4.32 15.22
N SER A 39 -1.19 -3.85 13.97
CA SER A 39 -2.29 -3.12 13.32
C SER A 39 -2.45 -3.50 11.85
N GLN A 40 -3.67 -3.89 11.49
CA GLN A 40 -4.08 -4.22 10.12
C GLN A 40 -5.49 -3.66 9.81
N ASN A 41 -5.81 -2.45 10.29
CA ASN A 41 -7.17 -1.89 10.17
C ASN A 41 -7.51 -1.29 8.78
N ALA A 42 -6.52 -1.18 7.89
CA ALA A 42 -6.65 -0.63 6.53
C ALA A 42 -7.26 0.79 6.43
N SER A 43 -7.19 1.60 7.48
CA SER A 43 -7.84 2.92 7.55
C SER A 43 -7.19 4.00 6.69
N CYS A 44 -5.85 4.04 6.59
CA CYS A 44 -5.15 5.12 5.89
C CYS A 44 -5.34 5.11 4.37
N GLY A 45 -5.61 3.93 3.81
CA GLY A 45 -5.84 3.76 2.38
C GLY A 45 -4.69 4.01 1.41
N VAL A 46 -3.50 4.34 1.90
CA VAL A 46 -2.31 4.59 1.09
C VAL A 46 -1.79 3.31 0.40
N CYS A 47 -2.07 2.14 0.98
CA CYS A 47 -1.55 0.85 0.50
C CYS A 47 -2.37 0.24 -0.67
N VAL A 48 -3.15 1.04 -1.40
CA VAL A 48 -4.01 0.53 -2.48
C VAL A 48 -3.20 0.00 -3.65
N VAL A 49 -3.65 -1.11 -4.22
CA VAL A 49 -3.07 -1.75 -5.41
C VAL A 49 -4.19 -2.13 -6.36
N GLU A 50 -3.85 -2.26 -7.64
CA GLU A 50 -4.78 -2.75 -8.65
C GLU A 50 -4.58 -4.25 -8.84
N VAL A 51 -5.68 -4.99 -8.86
CA VAL A 51 -5.69 -6.43 -9.11
C VAL A 51 -6.56 -6.69 -10.34
N LYS A 52 -6.02 -7.43 -11.30
CA LYS A 52 -6.75 -7.73 -12.55
C LYS A 52 -8.03 -8.50 -12.24
N GLY A 53 -9.13 -8.04 -12.83
CA GLY A 53 -10.47 -8.61 -12.59
C GLY A 53 -11.19 -8.08 -11.34
N ALA A 54 -10.50 -7.33 -10.46
CA ALA A 54 -11.17 -6.68 -9.33
C ALA A 54 -11.95 -5.43 -9.80
N LYS A 55 -13.16 -5.24 -9.26
CA LYS A 55 -14.00 -4.06 -9.58
C LYS A 55 -13.41 -2.76 -9.00
N SER A 56 -12.78 -2.86 -7.84
CA SER A 56 -12.18 -1.75 -7.08
C SER A 56 -10.69 -2.02 -6.83
N LEU A 57 -9.97 -0.95 -6.46
CA LEU A 57 -8.63 -1.11 -5.88
C LEU A 57 -8.74 -1.84 -4.55
N LEU A 58 -7.76 -2.70 -4.27
CA LEU A 58 -7.70 -3.49 -3.04
C LEU A 58 -6.64 -2.91 -2.10
N ARG A 59 -6.84 -3.09 -0.79
CA ARG A 59 -5.91 -2.64 0.24
C ARG A 59 -4.88 -3.74 0.49
N SER A 60 -3.63 -3.52 0.05
CA SER A 60 -2.62 -4.58 0.09
C SER A 60 -2.31 -5.13 1.49
N CYS A 61 -2.51 -4.32 2.54
CA CYS A 61 -2.18 -4.69 3.92
C CYS A 61 -3.11 -5.71 4.58
N ILE A 62 -4.30 -5.97 4.00
CA ILE A 62 -5.28 -6.93 4.53
C ILE A 62 -5.71 -7.97 3.51
N THR A 63 -5.61 -7.65 2.21
CA THR A 63 -6.04 -8.58 1.17
C THR A 63 -5.05 -9.73 1.07
N GLN A 64 -5.56 -10.94 1.25
CA GLN A 64 -4.80 -12.17 1.05
C GLN A 64 -4.58 -12.45 -0.42
N VAL A 65 -3.42 -13.03 -0.72
CA VAL A 65 -3.09 -13.47 -2.07
C VAL A 65 -3.81 -14.77 -2.38
N THR A 66 -4.31 -14.89 -3.61
CA THR A 66 -4.82 -16.15 -4.19
C THR A 66 -3.96 -16.57 -5.37
N GLU A 67 -3.94 -17.87 -5.66
CA GLU A 67 -3.25 -18.42 -6.83
C GLU A 67 -3.63 -17.70 -8.14
N GLY A 68 -2.64 -17.38 -8.97
CA GLY A 68 -2.85 -16.73 -10.26
C GLY A 68 -3.22 -15.25 -10.20
N MET A 69 -3.15 -14.60 -9.04
CA MET A 69 -3.46 -13.18 -8.91
C MET A 69 -2.45 -12.32 -9.68
N GLU A 70 -2.95 -11.38 -10.49
CA GLU A 70 -2.14 -10.38 -11.20
C GLU A 70 -2.30 -9.01 -10.52
N ILE A 71 -1.21 -8.50 -9.96
CA ILE A 71 -1.17 -7.32 -9.09
C ILE A 71 -0.30 -6.25 -9.76
N SER A 72 -0.84 -5.03 -9.87
CA SER A 72 -0.09 -3.84 -10.28
C SER A 72 -0.02 -2.85 -9.13
N THR A 73 1.19 -2.55 -8.67
CA THR A 73 1.43 -1.63 -7.55
C THR A 73 1.63 -0.18 -8.01
N ASN A 74 1.84 0.04 -9.30
CA ASN A 74 2.18 1.32 -9.92
C ASN A 74 1.23 1.72 -11.06
N SER A 75 0.03 1.14 -11.11
CA SER A 75 -0.94 1.50 -12.14
C SER A 75 -1.40 2.97 -12.00
N PRO A 76 -1.78 3.65 -13.10
CA PRO A 76 -2.27 5.02 -13.04
C PRO A 76 -3.45 5.19 -12.06
N ARG A 77 -4.34 4.20 -12.02
CA ARG A 77 -5.50 4.19 -11.12
C ARG A 77 -5.09 4.08 -9.66
N ALA A 78 -4.14 3.19 -9.33
CA ALA A 78 -3.61 3.05 -7.98
C ALA A 78 -2.88 4.32 -7.53
N MET A 79 -2.02 4.88 -8.38
CA MET A 79 -1.27 6.11 -8.09
C MET A 79 -2.20 7.30 -7.85
N GLN A 80 -3.23 7.48 -8.69
CA GLN A 80 -4.21 8.55 -8.51
C GLN A 80 -4.97 8.40 -7.19
N ALA A 81 -5.39 7.18 -6.84
CA ALA A 81 -6.09 6.94 -5.58
C ALA A 81 -5.20 7.18 -4.35
N ARG A 82 -3.91 6.84 -4.42
CA ARG A 82 -2.96 7.15 -3.34
C ARG A 82 -2.82 8.65 -3.14
N LYS A 83 -2.64 9.40 -4.23
CA LYS A 83 -2.56 10.87 -4.19
C LYS A 83 -3.79 11.47 -3.51
N VAL A 84 -4.99 11.07 -3.93
CA VAL A 84 -6.24 11.56 -3.31
C VAL A 84 -6.32 11.20 -1.82
N ASN A 85 -5.92 9.97 -1.43
CA ASN A 85 -5.93 9.58 -0.02
C ASN A 85 -4.95 10.44 0.82
N VAL A 86 -3.76 10.74 0.29
CA VAL A 86 -2.80 11.62 0.95
C VAL A 86 -3.33 13.06 1.04
N GLU A 87 -3.94 13.58 -0.02
CA GLU A 87 -4.58 14.90 -0.02
C GLU A 87 -5.69 15.00 1.04
N LEU A 88 -6.52 13.95 1.18
CA LEU A 88 -7.56 13.90 2.21
C LEU A 88 -6.99 13.82 3.64
N LEU A 89 -5.87 13.12 3.83
CA LEU A 89 -5.17 13.09 5.12
C LEU A 89 -4.63 14.48 5.47
N LEU A 90 -4.02 15.16 4.50
CA LEU A 90 -3.46 16.50 4.68
C LEU A 90 -4.53 17.58 4.89
N ALA A 91 -5.72 17.41 4.32
CA ALA A 91 -6.82 18.36 4.47
C ALA A 91 -7.20 18.62 5.94
N ASN A 92 -6.96 17.66 6.84
CA ASN A 92 -7.19 17.79 8.27
C ASN A 92 -5.89 17.75 9.09
N HIS A 93 -4.72 17.70 8.46
CA HIS A 93 -3.43 17.67 9.15
C HIS A 93 -2.93 19.10 9.43
N PRO A 94 -2.43 19.42 10.64
CA PRO A 94 -1.84 20.72 10.94
C PRO A 94 -0.66 21.02 9.99
N GLN A 95 -0.59 22.24 9.45
CA GLN A 95 0.47 22.66 8.53
C GLN A 95 1.74 23.15 9.26
N ASP A 96 2.10 22.44 10.33
CA ASP A 96 3.13 22.86 11.29
C ASP A 96 4.45 22.10 11.08
N CYS A 97 4.71 21.62 9.86
CA CYS A 97 5.86 20.75 9.56
C CYS A 97 7.19 21.33 10.06
N LEU A 98 7.40 22.65 10.00
CA LEU A 98 8.66 23.29 10.40
C LEU A 98 8.93 23.24 11.92
N ILE A 99 7.90 23.10 12.73
CA ILE A 99 8.00 23.02 14.20
C ILE A 99 7.64 21.62 14.74
N CYS A 100 7.26 20.70 13.86
CA CYS A 100 6.93 19.33 14.20
C CYS A 100 8.19 18.53 14.54
N ASP A 101 8.18 17.81 15.65
CA ASP A 101 9.29 16.94 16.07
C ASP A 101 9.61 15.83 15.05
N ARG A 102 8.63 15.47 14.20
CA ARG A 102 8.78 14.46 13.14
C ARG A 102 9.30 15.02 11.82
N ASN A 103 9.65 16.31 11.74
CA ASN A 103 10.14 16.90 10.51
C ASN A 103 11.43 16.20 10.04
N GLY A 104 11.43 15.71 8.79
CA GLY A 104 12.56 14.99 8.22
C GLY A 104 12.60 13.49 8.55
N ASN A 105 11.66 12.96 9.34
CA ASN A 105 11.49 11.52 9.59
C ASN A 105 10.00 11.10 9.66
N CYS A 106 9.14 11.83 8.95
CA CYS A 106 7.71 11.61 8.90
C CYS A 106 7.32 10.82 7.65
N GLU A 107 6.68 9.66 7.81
CA GLU A 107 6.27 8.82 6.68
C GLU A 107 5.17 9.48 5.84
N LEU A 108 4.36 10.38 6.42
CA LEU A 108 3.39 11.17 5.66
C LEU A 108 4.09 12.21 4.77
N GLN A 109 5.20 12.79 5.24
CA GLN A 109 6.01 13.75 4.49
C GLN A 109 6.74 13.09 3.31
N GLU A 110 7.16 11.82 3.46
CA GLU A 110 7.79 11.06 2.37
C GLU A 110 6.83 10.74 1.21
N LEU A 111 5.52 10.85 1.44
CA LEU A 111 4.48 10.54 0.45
C LEU A 111 3.94 11.77 -0.30
N THR A 112 4.39 12.97 0.08
CA THR A 112 4.01 14.25 -0.54
C THR A 112 5.07 14.75 -1.49
#